data_AF-A0A7Y5WU25-F1
#
_entry.id   AF-A0A7Y5WU25-F1
#
_cell.length_a   1.000
_cell.length_b   1.000
_cell.length_c   1.000
_cell.angle_alpha   90.00
_cell.angle_beta   90.00
_cell.angle_gamma   90.00
#
_symmetry.space_group_name_H-M   'P 1'
#
loop_
_entity.id
_entity.type
_entity.pdbx_description
1 polymer ?
#
loop_
_entity_poly.entity_id
_entity_poly.type
_entity_poly.pdbx_seq_one_letter_code
_entity_poly.pdbx_strand_id
1 'polypeptide(L)'
;MSDKVTRREFVLTGTAGLAAASAPAFGQAPTLMTRTPVKPVVVASANGNRYKNGGSLTGVEKAFSMITQGSDVLDSLIAGVNIVEL
;
A
#
# COMPACT_ATOMS: atom_id res chain seq x y z
N MET A 1 45.24 -21.03 27.48
CA MET A 1 44.78 -19.63 27.63
C MET A 1 44.02 -19.29 26.37
N SER A 2 42.74 -18.95 26.46
CA SER A 2 41.95 -18.60 25.27
C SER A 2 42.43 -17.26 24.72
N ASP A 3 42.77 -17.20 23.44
CA ASP A 3 43.16 -15.97 22.78
C ASP A 3 41.99 -14.98 22.81
N LYS A 4 42.16 -13.89 23.55
CA LYS A 4 41.13 -12.87 23.74
C LYS A 4 41.17 -11.94 22.53
N VAL A 5 40.15 -12.03 21.68
CA VAL A 5 39.95 -11.08 20.57
C VAL A 5 39.92 -9.67 21.13
N THR A 6 40.85 -8.84 20.67
CA THR A 6 40.94 -7.45 21.14
C THR A 6 39.91 -6.57 20.42
N ARG A 7 39.45 -5.47 21.04
CA ARG A 7 38.48 -4.55 20.41
C ARG A 7 38.97 -4.03 19.05
N ARG A 8 40.28 -3.83 18.91
CA ARG A 8 40.91 -3.38 17.66
C ARG A 8 40.81 -4.45 16.57
N GLU A 9 41.03 -5.70 16.94
CA GLU A 9 40.92 -6.86 16.05
C GLU A 9 39.48 -7.12 15.63
N PHE A 10 38.51 -6.90 16.53
CA PHE A 10 37.09 -6.92 16.23
C PHE A 10 36.70 -5.82 15.21
N VAL A 11 37.19 -4.59 15.41
CA VAL A 11 36.91 -3.47 14.48
C VAL A 11 37.57 -3.69 13.12
N LEU A 12 38.81 -4.18 13.09
CA LEU A 12 39.52 -4.55 11.85
C LEU A 12 38.80 -5.67 11.09
N THR A 13 38.30 -6.69 11.80
CA THR A 13 37.54 -7.78 11.17
C THR A 13 36.17 -7.32 10.69
N GLY A 14 35.48 -6.46 11.45
CA GLY A 14 34.17 -5.91 11.07
C GLY A 14 34.24 -4.95 9.88
N THR A 15 35.32 -4.18 9.74
CA THR A 15 35.53 -3.30 8.57
C THR A 15 35.79 -4.06 7.29
N ALA A 16 36.46 -5.21 7.35
CA ALA A 16 36.60 -6.10 6.19
C ALA A 16 35.25 -6.68 5.72
N GLY A 17 34.34 -6.99 6.66
CA GLY A 17 32.98 -7.45 6.36
C GLY A 17 32.09 -6.38 5.70
N LEU A 18 32.22 -5.11 6.11
CA LEU A 18 31.50 -3.99 5.46
C LEU A 18 32.02 -3.69 4.05
N ALA A 19 33.34 -3.82 3.82
CA ALA A 19 33.92 -3.61 2.49
C ALA A 19 33.50 -4.71 1.47
N ALA A 20 33.25 -5.93 1.95
CA ALA A 20 32.65 -7.00 1.13
C ALA A 20 31.16 -6.75 0.84
N ALA A 21 30.44 -6.05 1.73
CA ALA A 21 29.03 -5.67 1.55
C ALA A 21 28.83 -4.39 0.73
N SER A 22 29.89 -3.63 0.43
CA SER A 22 29.83 -2.40 -0.38
C SER A 22 29.99 -2.64 -1.88
N ALA A 23 30.16 -3.89 -2.32
CA ALA A 23 29.95 -4.21 -3.72
C ALA A 23 28.46 -3.98 -4.03
N PRO A 24 28.10 -3.22 -5.09
CA PRO A 24 26.70 -3.07 -5.48
C PRO A 24 26.19 -4.45 -5.89
N ALA A 25 25.49 -5.13 -4.99
CA ALA A 25 24.75 -6.34 -5.29
C ALA A 25 23.51 -5.95 -6.12
N PHE A 26 23.75 -5.62 -7.40
CA PHE A 26 22.71 -5.52 -8.40
C PHE A 26 21.99 -6.88 -8.45
N GLY A 27 20.84 -6.98 -7.77
CA GLY A 27 20.00 -8.18 -7.80
C GLY A 27 19.39 -8.64 -6.46
N GLN A 28 19.61 -7.96 -5.33
CA GLN A 28 19.08 -8.39 -4.02
C GLN A 28 17.95 -7.50 -3.46
N ALA A 29 17.25 -6.74 -4.31
CA ALA A 29 15.97 -6.15 -3.91
C ALA A 29 14.85 -7.17 -4.19
N PRO A 30 13.86 -7.34 -3.30
CA PRO A 30 12.69 -8.19 -3.59
C PRO A 30 12.03 -7.73 -4.90
N THR A 31 11.88 -8.64 -5.86
CA THR A 31 11.11 -8.36 -7.07
C THR A 31 9.65 -8.16 -6.69
N LEU A 32 9.17 -6.91 -6.73
CA LEU A 32 7.76 -6.59 -6.57
C LEU A 32 7.07 -6.67 -7.93
N MET A 33 6.30 -7.74 -8.17
CA MET A 33 5.38 -7.77 -9.30
C MET A 33 4.20 -6.84 -9.00
N THR A 34 4.30 -5.59 -9.43
CA THR A 34 3.19 -4.64 -9.33
C THR A 34 2.22 -4.91 -10.47
N ARG A 35 0.97 -5.23 -10.15
CA ARG A 35 -0.10 -5.29 -11.16
C ARG A 35 -0.38 -3.88 -11.66
N THR A 36 -0.71 -3.76 -12.95
CA THR A 36 -1.26 -2.53 -13.50
C THR A 36 -2.48 -2.12 -12.67
N PRO A 37 -2.55 -0.88 -12.16
CA PRO A 37 -3.71 -0.43 -11.40
C PRO A 37 -4.94 -0.46 -12.28
N VAL A 38 -5.96 -1.21 -11.84
CA VAL A 38 -7.27 -1.25 -12.49
C VAL A 38 -7.97 0.05 -12.15
N LYS A 39 -8.51 0.76 -13.15
CA LYS A 39 -9.29 1.98 -12.94
C LYS A 39 -10.74 1.73 -13.43
N PRO A 40 -11.76 2.19 -12.69
CA PRO A 40 -11.71 3.01 -11.48
C PRO A 40 -11.47 2.21 -10.18
N VAL A 41 -11.02 2.88 -9.11
CA VAL A 41 -10.93 2.34 -7.73
C VAL A 41 -11.65 3.29 -6.79
N VAL A 42 -12.55 2.76 -5.97
CA VAL A 42 -13.24 3.50 -4.92
C VAL A 42 -12.86 2.91 -3.57
N VAL A 43 -12.39 3.76 -2.66
CA VAL A 43 -12.02 3.39 -1.29
C VAL A 43 -12.79 4.28 -0.34
N ALA A 44 -13.38 3.68 0.69
CA ALA A 44 -14.10 4.39 1.74
C ALA A 44 -13.70 3.83 3.11
N SER A 45 -13.97 4.61 4.15
CA SER A 45 -13.86 4.14 5.54
C SER A 45 -14.98 3.13 5.86
N ALA A 46 -14.96 2.57 7.07
CA ALA A 46 -15.78 1.42 7.45
C ALA A 46 -17.30 1.54 7.17
N ASN A 47 -17.83 2.76 7.06
CA ASN A 47 -19.24 2.99 6.73
C ASN A 47 -19.55 2.86 5.24
N GLY A 48 -18.58 2.96 4.33
CA GLY A 48 -18.83 2.96 2.89
C GLY A 48 -19.43 1.68 2.32
N ASN A 49 -19.31 0.55 3.03
CA ASN A 49 -19.95 -0.72 2.67
C ASN A 49 -21.29 -0.95 3.40
N ARG A 50 -21.94 0.14 3.85
CA ARG A 50 -23.26 0.14 4.47
C ARG A 50 -24.23 0.95 3.62
N TYR A 51 -25.52 0.74 3.83
CA TYR A 51 -26.59 1.54 3.24
C TYR A 51 -27.62 1.88 4.32
N LYS A 52 -28.14 3.11 4.30
CA LYS A 52 -29.18 3.61 5.23
C LYS A 52 -30.37 4.25 4.54
N ASN A 53 -30.22 4.66 3.28
CA ASN A 53 -31.23 5.33 2.46
C ASN A 53 -32.42 4.45 1.99
N GLY A 54 -32.62 3.27 2.57
CA GLY A 54 -33.67 2.31 2.15
C GLY A 54 -33.42 1.61 0.81
N GLY A 55 -32.31 1.90 0.13
CA GLY A 55 -31.87 1.18 -1.07
C GLY A 55 -31.10 -0.10 -0.75
N SER A 56 -30.59 -0.76 -1.80
CA SER A 56 -29.77 -1.99 -1.69
C SER A 56 -28.29 -1.78 -1.99
N LEU A 57 -27.91 -0.60 -2.49
CA LEU A 57 -26.53 -0.28 -2.87
C LEU A 57 -25.81 0.39 -1.71
N THR A 58 -24.59 -0.08 -1.43
CA THR A 58 -23.66 0.61 -0.53
C THR A 58 -23.08 1.87 -1.19
N GLY A 59 -22.50 2.75 -0.37
CA GLY A 59 -21.84 3.96 -0.85
C GLY A 59 -20.73 3.68 -1.88
N VAL A 60 -19.91 2.66 -1.62
CA VAL A 60 -18.82 2.22 -2.52
C VAL A 60 -19.39 1.68 -3.84
N GLU A 61 -20.40 0.83 -3.79
CA GLU A 61 -21.04 0.26 -5.00
C GLU A 61 -21.68 1.36 -5.86
N LYS A 62 -22.39 2.30 -5.23
CA LYS A 62 -23.02 3.42 -5.94
C LYS A 62 -21.99 4.28 -6.65
N ALA A 63 -20.95 4.71 -5.94
CA ALA A 63 -19.88 5.53 -6.50
C ALA A 63 -19.15 4.79 -7.62
N PHE A 64 -18.79 3.52 -7.42
CA PHE A 64 -18.12 2.72 -8.44
C PHE A 64 -18.98 2.58 -9.70
N SER A 65 -20.27 2.25 -9.54
CA SER A 65 -21.22 2.12 -10.64
C SER A 65 -21.31 3.41 -11.46
N MET A 66 -21.41 4.57 -10.80
CA MET A 66 -21.51 5.86 -11.48
C MET A 66 -20.22 6.19 -12.26
N ILE A 67 -19.05 5.96 -11.67
CA ILE A 67 -17.77 6.18 -12.36
C ILE A 67 -17.65 5.25 -13.57
N THR A 68 -18.03 3.98 -13.45
CA THR A 68 -18.02 3.04 -14.60
C THR A 68 -19.03 3.40 -15.69
N GLN A 69 -20.09 4.14 -15.36
CA GLN A 69 -21.06 4.67 -16.32
C GLN A 69 -20.62 5.99 -16.96
N GLY A 70 -19.43 6.50 -16.62
CA GLY A 70 -18.89 7.74 -17.17
C GLY A 70 -19.39 9.00 -16.48
N SER A 71 -20.00 8.90 -15.30
CA SER A 71 -20.35 10.07 -14.49
C SER A 71 -19.09 10.73 -13.94
N ASP A 72 -19.21 12.02 -13.59
CA ASP A 72 -18.13 12.74 -12.93
C ASP A 72 -17.75 12.08 -11.59
N VAL A 73 -16.45 12.11 -11.28
CA VAL A 73 -15.92 11.43 -10.08
C VAL A 73 -16.43 12.09 -8.81
N LEU A 74 -16.48 13.42 -8.76
CA LEU A 74 -16.93 14.14 -7.56
C LEU A 74 -18.42 13.88 -7.31
N ASP A 75 -19.24 13.96 -8.36
CA ASP A 75 -20.68 13.65 -8.25
C ASP A 75 -20.93 12.21 -7.80
N SER A 76 -20.14 11.27 -8.31
CA SER A 76 -20.20 9.86 -7.92
C SER A 76 -19.87 9.64 -6.44
N LEU A 77 -18.87 10.36 -5.91
CA LEU A 77 -18.48 10.27 -4.50
C LEU A 77 -19.52 10.92 -3.59
N ILE A 78 -20.09 12.07 -3.98
CA ILE A 78 -21.18 12.73 -3.24
C ILE A 78 -22.39 11.80 -3.13
N ALA A 79 -22.80 11.18 -4.24
CA ALA A 79 -23.89 10.22 -4.26
C ALA A 79 -23.62 9.00 -3.35
N GLY A 80 -22.38 8.53 -3.31
CA GLY A 80 -21.96 7.41 -2.44
C GLY A 80 -22.00 7.77 -0.95
N VAL A 81 -21.50 8.95 -0.57
CA VAL A 81 -21.48 9.39 0.85
C VAL A 81 -22.90 9.67 1.36
N ASN A 82 -23.76 10.26 0.54
CA ASN A 82 -25.15 10.54 0.93
C ASN A 82 -25.93 9.28 1.34
N ILE A 83 -25.57 8.09 0.84
CA ILE A 83 -26.22 6.82 1.23
C ILE A 83 -26.10 6.50 2.73
N VAL A 84 -25.04 6.98 3.40
CA VAL A 84 -24.75 6.67 4.81
C VAL A 84 -25.05 7.82 5.77
N GLU A 85 -25.38 9.00 5.22
CA GLU A 85 -25.74 10.22 5.96
C GLU A 85 -27.25 10.41 6.10
N LEU A 86 -28.02 9.82 5.20
CA LEU A 86 -29.49 9.74 5.26
C LEU A 86 -29.94 8.68 6.29
#